data_AF-A0AAN6VWZ6-F1
#
_entry.id   AF-A0AAN6VWZ6-F1
#
_cell.length_a   1.000
_cell.length_b   1.000
_cell.length_c   1.000
_cell.angle_alpha   90.00
_cell.angle_beta   90.00
_cell.angle_gamma   90.00
#
_symmetry.space_group_name_H-M   'P 1'
#
loop_
_entity.id
_entity.type
_entity.pdbx_description
1 polymer ?
#
loop_
_entity_poly.entity_id
_entity_poly.type
_entity_poly.pdbx_seq_one_letter_code
_entity_poly.pdbx_strand_id
1 'polypeptide(L)'
;AMIYAEKHKDDYNPILWIDATDEETVRSSFKICAAELGLPMEGGENQGSTNTDAGVRVVFRWLGDRSEADDEWLVIVDNADDVSWGIQMVMPRGNRGRVIITSRDEQSIKLVGGTCESARVGDMSPLEGRALLLRHLQLDEELAPVGIKDDCDKVVKKLEFLALAVDIAGAYIGSDSPSDKALQRYLANYERHRDELLQMDFFRGLLASEKTFRPASLGMKVVKADLGEEAREVMPSEFQQFLPLVGDKWDYFRY
;
A
#
# COMPACT_ATOMS: atom_id res chain seq x y z
N ALA A 1 7.10 6.83 0.61
CA ALA A 1 8.29 6.52 -0.21
C ALA A 1 8.16 7.04 -1.63
N MET A 2 7.10 6.66 -2.38
CA MET A 2 6.91 7.05 -3.79
C MET A 2 7.04 8.56 -4.09
N ILE A 3 6.29 9.42 -3.40
CA ILE A 3 6.36 10.89 -3.62
C ILE A 3 7.78 11.43 -3.37
N TYR A 4 8.50 10.88 -2.39
CA TYR A 4 9.89 11.25 -2.12
C TYR A 4 10.78 10.84 -3.29
N ALA A 5 10.66 9.59 -3.75
CA ALA A 5 11.42 9.08 -4.89
C ALA A 5 11.20 9.90 -6.15
N GLU A 6 9.94 10.26 -6.45
CA GLU A 6 9.60 11.08 -7.61
C GLU A 6 10.17 12.50 -7.50
N LYS A 7 10.05 13.13 -6.33
CA LYS A 7 10.58 14.48 -6.08
C LYS A 7 12.11 14.54 -6.17
N HIS A 8 12.78 13.46 -5.78
CA HIS A 8 14.23 13.34 -5.72
C HIS A 8 14.81 12.43 -6.81
N LYS A 9 14.07 12.21 -7.91
CA LYS A 9 14.47 11.28 -8.98
C LYS A 9 15.79 11.64 -9.66
N ASP A 10 16.13 12.92 -9.67
CA ASP A 10 17.35 13.45 -10.29
C ASP A 10 18.51 13.55 -9.29
N ASP A 11 18.24 13.34 -7.99
CA ASP A 11 19.25 13.38 -6.92
C ASP A 11 19.93 12.01 -6.71
N TYR A 12 19.28 10.93 -7.17
CA TYR A 12 19.75 9.56 -6.94
C TYR A 12 19.87 8.78 -8.24
N ASN A 13 20.95 8.01 -8.36
CA ASN A 13 21.17 7.09 -9.47
C ASN A 13 21.93 5.84 -8.97
N PRO A 14 21.25 4.68 -8.85
CA PRO A 14 19.84 4.42 -9.11
C PRO A 14 18.92 4.69 -7.91
N ILE A 15 17.61 4.58 -8.16
CA ILE A 15 16.57 4.33 -7.16
C ILE A 15 16.14 2.87 -7.28
N LEU A 16 16.32 2.08 -6.23
CA LEU A 16 16.00 0.65 -6.20
C LEU A 16 14.84 0.36 -5.24
N TRP A 17 13.94 -0.54 -5.62
CA TRP A 17 12.79 -0.94 -4.80
C TRP A 17 12.92 -2.40 -4.36
N ILE A 18 12.77 -2.64 -3.06
CA ILE A 18 12.81 -3.96 -2.44
C ILE A 18 11.49 -4.19 -1.73
N ASP A 19 10.69 -5.14 -2.22
CA ASP A 19 9.52 -5.64 -1.49
C ASP A 19 10.00 -6.58 -0.39
N ALA A 20 9.78 -6.19 0.87
CA ALA A 20 10.22 -6.87 2.06
C ALA A 20 9.12 -7.59 2.83
N THR A 21 8.02 -7.91 2.14
CA THR A 21 6.89 -8.69 2.67
C THR A 21 7.35 -10.02 3.26
N ASP A 22 8.26 -10.73 2.57
CA ASP A 22 8.82 -12.02 3.00
C ASP A 22 10.19 -12.31 2.34
N GLU A 23 10.80 -13.45 2.66
CA GLU A 23 12.12 -13.82 2.12
C GLU A 23 12.10 -13.98 0.58
N GLU A 24 11.01 -14.47 -0.01
CA GLU A 24 10.92 -14.77 -1.44
C GLU A 24 10.78 -13.49 -2.28
N THR A 25 9.92 -12.57 -1.83
CA THR A 25 9.72 -11.24 -2.42
C THR A 25 11.00 -10.42 -2.39
N VAL A 26 11.76 -10.48 -1.29
CA VAL A 26 13.08 -9.85 -1.20
C VAL A 26 14.05 -10.43 -2.22
N ARG A 27 14.20 -11.75 -2.28
CA ARG A 27 15.11 -12.40 -3.23
C ARG A 27 14.75 -12.06 -4.67
N SER A 28 13.46 -12.01 -4.98
CA SER A 28 12.96 -11.63 -6.30
C SER A 28 13.29 -10.17 -6.61
N SER A 29 13.08 -9.26 -5.66
CA SER A 29 13.40 -7.83 -5.81
C SER A 29 14.90 -7.59 -6.06
N PHE A 30 15.77 -8.29 -5.34
CA PHE A 30 17.23 -8.16 -5.54
C PHE A 30 17.70 -8.69 -6.89
N LYS A 31 17.05 -9.73 -7.45
CA LYS A 31 17.34 -10.20 -8.81
C LYS A 31 16.95 -9.15 -9.87
N ILE A 32 15.81 -8.48 -9.67
CA ILE A 32 15.37 -7.37 -10.52
C ILE A 32 16.39 -6.23 -10.44
N CYS A 33 16.76 -5.79 -9.24
CA CYS A 33 17.77 -4.75 -9.04
C CYS A 33 19.11 -5.09 -9.70
N ALA A 34 19.57 -6.34 -9.58
CA ALA A 34 20.80 -6.79 -10.24
C ALA A 34 20.70 -6.68 -11.77
N ALA A 35 19.56 -7.03 -12.36
CA ALA A 35 19.33 -6.90 -13.79
C ALA A 35 19.27 -5.43 -14.24
N GLU A 36 18.61 -4.55 -13.47
CA GLU A 36 18.53 -3.10 -13.72
C GLU A 36 19.92 -2.44 -13.68
N LEU A 37 20.77 -2.88 -12.75
CA LEU A 37 22.15 -2.43 -12.62
C LEU A 37 23.10 -3.06 -13.66
N GLY A 38 22.62 -3.98 -14.50
CA GLY A 38 23.43 -4.69 -15.48
C GLY A 38 24.48 -5.62 -14.86
N LEU A 39 24.24 -6.12 -13.65
CA LEU A 39 25.21 -6.91 -12.91
C LEU A 39 25.13 -8.39 -13.30
N PRO A 40 26.28 -9.05 -13.53
CA PRO A 40 26.29 -10.47 -13.84
C PRO A 40 25.86 -11.28 -12.61
N MET A 41 24.73 -11.96 -12.72
CA MET A 41 24.33 -12.98 -11.76
C MET A 41 24.94 -14.32 -12.20
N GLU A 42 26.00 -14.77 -11.53
CA GLU A 42 26.57 -16.09 -11.80
C GLU A 42 25.54 -17.18 -11.47
N GLY A 43 25.10 -17.90 -12.51
CA GLY A 43 24.06 -18.91 -12.42
C GLY A 43 24.51 -20.14 -11.64
N GLY A 44 23.68 -20.54 -10.68
CA GLY A 44 23.79 -21.82 -10.01
C GLY A 44 22.59 -22.07 -9.12
N GLU A 45 21.54 -22.69 -9.67
CA GLU A 45 20.36 -23.18 -8.94
C GLU A 45 20.67 -24.30 -7.93
N ASN A 46 21.95 -24.56 -7.61
CA ASN A 46 22.35 -25.62 -6.70
C ASN A 46 23.64 -25.24 -5.96
N GLN A 47 23.53 -24.42 -4.91
CA GLN A 47 24.45 -24.51 -3.77
C GLN A 47 23.67 -24.27 -2.49
N GLY A 48 23.39 -25.39 -1.82
CA GLY A 48 22.87 -25.37 -0.47
C GLY A 48 23.84 -24.70 0.51
N SER A 49 23.26 -24.10 1.54
CA SER A 49 23.89 -23.94 2.85
C SER A 49 25.01 -22.89 3.01
N THR A 50 24.93 -21.71 2.37
CA THR A 50 25.55 -20.47 2.93
C THR A 50 24.74 -19.18 2.64
N ASN A 51 23.78 -18.92 3.52
CA ASN A 51 23.30 -17.66 4.13
C ASN A 51 22.97 -16.35 3.36
N THR A 52 23.15 -16.17 2.05
CA THR A 52 22.59 -14.98 1.35
C THR A 52 22.44 -15.23 -0.15
N ASP A 53 21.30 -14.91 -0.76
CA ASP A 53 21.06 -15.07 -2.21
C ASP A 53 22.12 -14.33 -3.06
N ALA A 54 22.48 -14.90 -4.23
CA ALA A 54 23.50 -14.34 -5.11
C ALA A 54 23.16 -12.91 -5.59
N GLY A 55 21.89 -12.62 -5.88
CA GLY A 55 21.42 -11.29 -6.25
C GLY A 55 21.63 -10.28 -5.13
N VAL A 56 21.26 -10.64 -3.89
CA VAL A 56 21.48 -9.80 -2.70
C VAL A 56 22.96 -9.44 -2.56
N ARG A 57 23.85 -10.43 -2.65
CA ARG A 57 25.30 -10.20 -2.51
C ARG A 57 25.86 -9.26 -3.59
N VAL A 58 25.45 -9.47 -4.83
CA VAL A 58 25.97 -8.70 -5.98
C VAL A 58 25.50 -7.25 -5.91
N VAL A 59 24.23 -7.01 -5.57
CA VAL A 59 23.69 -5.66 -5.38
C VAL A 59 24.36 -4.97 -4.18
N PHE A 60 24.54 -5.67 -3.05
CA PHE A 60 25.22 -5.08 -1.89
C PHE A 60 26.65 -4.70 -2.16
N ARG A 61 27.38 -5.54 -2.88
CA ARG A 61 28.73 -5.19 -3.31
C ARG A 61 28.70 -3.94 -4.18
N TRP A 62 27.79 -3.88 -5.15
CA TRP A 62 27.65 -2.71 -6.01
C TRP A 62 27.36 -1.42 -5.23
N LEU A 63 26.44 -1.47 -4.26
CA LEU A 63 26.09 -0.32 -3.41
C LEU A 63 27.23 0.09 -2.47
N GLY A 64 27.96 -0.90 -1.94
CA GLY A 64 29.07 -0.70 -1.01
C GLY A 64 30.36 -0.22 -1.67
N ASP A 65 30.58 -0.52 -2.95
CA ASP A 65 31.77 -0.13 -3.72
C ASP A 65 31.67 1.34 -4.25
N ARG A 66 30.53 2.03 -4.02
CA ARG A 66 30.30 3.42 -4.45
C ARG A 66 31.17 4.40 -3.66
N SER A 67 31.64 5.44 -4.34
CA SER A 67 32.57 6.45 -3.80
C SER A 67 32.06 7.89 -3.97
N GLU A 68 32.81 8.88 -3.48
CA GLU A 68 32.46 10.31 -3.68
C GLU A 68 32.42 10.73 -5.16
N ALA A 69 33.08 9.97 -6.05
CA ALA A 69 33.04 10.22 -7.49
C ALA A 69 31.77 9.68 -8.16
N ASP A 70 30.96 8.95 -7.42
CA ASP A 70 29.77 8.26 -7.87
C ASP A 70 28.50 8.98 -7.41
N ASP A 71 27.45 8.89 -8.23
CA ASP A 71 26.11 9.34 -7.86
C ASP A 71 25.62 8.62 -6.60
N GLU A 72 24.88 9.35 -5.75
CA GLU A 72 24.22 8.77 -4.59
C GLU A 72 23.12 7.79 -5.03
N TRP A 73 22.97 6.68 -4.33
CA TRP A 73 21.86 5.75 -4.56
C TRP A 73 20.76 5.91 -3.52
N LEU A 74 19.54 5.51 -3.87
CA LEU A 74 18.42 5.37 -2.95
C LEU A 74 17.89 3.94 -3.01
N VAL A 75 17.76 3.29 -1.86
CA VAL A 75 17.05 2.01 -1.75
C VAL A 75 15.79 2.20 -0.91
N ILE A 76 14.65 1.78 -1.45
CA ILE A 76 13.36 1.77 -0.78
C ILE A 76 13.06 0.32 -0.38
N VAL A 77 13.02 0.05 0.92
CA VAL A 77 12.62 -1.24 1.48
C VAL A 77 11.17 -1.11 1.93
N ASP A 78 10.25 -1.65 1.16
CA ASP A 78 8.81 -1.51 1.35
C ASP A 78 8.24 -2.74 2.08
N ASN A 79 7.16 -2.59 2.83
CA ASN A 79 6.47 -3.69 3.54
C ASN A 79 7.36 -4.47 4.55
N ALA A 80 8.30 -3.78 5.22
CA ALA A 80 9.21 -4.38 6.20
C ALA A 80 8.53 -4.66 7.56
N ASP A 81 7.45 -5.44 7.54
CA ASP A 81 6.56 -5.66 8.69
C ASP A 81 7.02 -6.78 9.63
N ASP A 82 7.72 -7.79 9.11
CA ASP A 82 8.16 -8.95 9.88
C ASP A 82 9.69 -8.99 9.99
N VAL A 83 10.18 -8.78 11.22
CA VAL A 83 11.62 -8.82 11.53
C VAL A 83 12.13 -10.23 11.85
N SER A 84 11.24 -11.23 11.94
CA SER A 84 11.54 -12.57 12.46
C SER A 84 12.38 -13.43 11.50
N TRP A 85 12.17 -13.28 10.19
CA TRP A 85 12.87 -14.07 9.17
C TRP A 85 14.27 -13.55 8.84
N GLY A 86 14.68 -12.41 9.44
CA GLY A 86 16.04 -11.91 9.33
C GLY A 86 16.23 -10.81 8.27
N ILE A 87 15.19 -10.03 7.99
CA ILE A 87 15.22 -8.85 7.10
C ILE A 87 16.40 -7.88 7.35
N GLN A 88 16.88 -7.79 8.60
CA GLN A 88 18.10 -7.04 8.96
C GLN A 88 19.36 -7.45 8.16
N MET A 89 19.43 -8.70 7.70
CA MET A 89 20.53 -9.23 6.89
C MET A 89 20.48 -8.73 5.44
N VAL A 90 19.32 -8.23 5.01
CA VAL A 90 19.09 -7.67 3.68
C VAL A 90 18.96 -6.14 3.70
N MET A 91 19.45 -5.49 4.76
CA MET A 91 19.56 -4.03 4.80
C MET A 91 20.80 -3.56 4.03
N PRO A 92 20.65 -2.68 3.02
CA PRO A 92 21.76 -2.13 2.26
C PRO A 92 22.82 -1.47 3.14
N ARG A 93 24.08 -1.59 2.73
CA ARG A 93 25.22 -0.94 3.39
C ARG A 93 26.02 -0.16 2.36
N GLY A 94 26.51 1.01 2.77
CA GLY A 94 27.34 1.89 1.96
C GLY A 94 27.36 3.29 2.56
N ASN A 95 28.24 4.15 2.04
CA ASN A 95 28.42 5.53 2.50
C ASN A 95 27.91 6.57 1.48
N ARG A 96 27.43 6.13 0.32
CA ARG A 96 27.00 6.97 -0.81
C ARG A 96 25.54 6.75 -1.18
N GLY A 97 24.68 6.62 -0.18
CA GLY A 97 23.26 6.52 -0.46
C GLY A 97 22.37 6.54 0.77
N ARG A 98 21.07 6.42 0.50
CA ARG A 98 20.02 6.51 1.51
C ARG A 98 19.12 5.29 1.45
N VAL A 99 18.56 4.95 2.60
CA VAL A 99 17.57 3.88 2.73
C VAL A 99 16.29 4.47 3.29
N ILE A 100 15.17 4.21 2.61
CA ILE A 100 13.83 4.48 3.15
C ILE A 100 13.19 3.14 3.46
N ILE A 101 12.72 2.97 4.70
CA ILE A 101 12.01 1.77 5.12
C ILE A 101 10.56 2.16 5.35
N THR A 102 9.62 1.41 4.77
CA THR A 102 8.20 1.49 5.13
C THR A 102 7.81 0.22 5.88
N SER A 103 7.03 0.39 6.95
CA SER A 103 6.59 -0.71 7.79
C SER A 103 5.38 -0.29 8.61
N ARG A 104 4.49 -1.24 8.89
CA ARG A 104 3.41 -1.14 9.88
C ARG A 104 3.88 -1.49 11.29
N ASP A 105 5.04 -2.14 11.44
CA ASP A 105 5.63 -2.46 12.73
C ASP A 105 6.52 -1.31 13.24
N GLU A 106 6.17 -0.72 14.38
CA GLU A 106 6.97 0.31 15.05
C GLU A 106 8.36 -0.20 15.46
N GLN A 107 8.56 -1.52 15.58
CA GLN A 107 9.85 -2.14 15.86
C GLN A 107 10.81 -2.13 14.66
N SER A 108 10.34 -1.80 13.45
CA SER A 108 11.17 -1.71 12.24
C SER A 108 12.35 -0.74 12.36
N ILE A 109 12.30 0.23 13.27
CA ILE A 109 13.45 1.09 13.58
C ILE A 109 14.70 0.31 14.02
N LYS A 110 14.52 -0.89 14.58
CA LYS A 110 15.62 -1.78 15.02
C LYS A 110 16.31 -2.49 13.87
N LEU A 111 15.76 -2.43 12.65
CA LEU A 111 16.36 -3.07 11.48
C LEU A 111 17.69 -2.44 11.07
N VAL A 112 17.93 -1.20 11.49
CA VAL A 112 19.16 -0.46 11.21
C VAL A 112 19.91 -0.19 12.51
N GLY A 113 21.19 -0.56 12.55
CA GLY A 113 22.05 -0.39 13.73
C GLY A 113 22.62 1.03 13.92
N GLY A 114 22.14 2.01 13.16
CA GLY A 114 22.66 3.39 13.12
C GLY A 114 21.61 4.46 13.42
N THR A 115 21.90 5.72 13.07
CA THR A 115 20.93 6.81 13.18
C THR A 115 19.81 6.63 12.17
N CYS A 116 18.61 6.33 12.65
CA CYS A 116 17.39 6.22 11.85
C CYS A 116 16.43 7.34 12.25
N GLU A 117 16.05 8.17 11.29
CA GLU A 117 14.94 9.10 11.48
C GLU A 117 13.62 8.37 11.25
N SER A 118 12.77 8.31 12.27
CA SER A 118 11.44 7.73 12.15
C SER A 118 10.42 8.82 11.87
N ALA A 119 9.59 8.59 10.85
CA ALA A 119 8.44 9.43 10.54
C ALA A 119 7.17 8.57 10.67
N ARG A 120 6.36 8.84 11.70
CA ARG A 120 5.06 8.21 11.84
C ARG A 120 4.08 8.87 10.86
N VAL A 121 3.59 8.09 9.91
CA VAL A 121 2.47 8.52 9.06
C VAL A 121 1.20 8.44 9.90
N GLY A 122 0.57 9.58 10.15
CA GLY A 122 -0.68 9.68 10.89
C GLY A 122 -1.90 9.61 9.98
N ASP A 123 -3.06 9.74 10.60
CA ASP A 123 -4.33 9.87 9.88
C ASP A 123 -4.36 11.19 9.10
N MET A 124 -5.21 11.26 8.07
CA MET A 124 -5.36 12.50 7.32
C MET A 124 -6.13 13.54 8.14
N SER A 125 -5.87 14.82 7.91
CA SER A 125 -6.68 15.88 8.53
C SER A 125 -8.12 15.88 7.96
N PRO A 126 -9.12 16.38 8.71
CA PRO A 126 -10.48 16.51 8.19
C PRO A 126 -10.55 17.26 6.84
N LEU A 127 -9.73 18.30 6.68
CA LEU A 127 -9.67 19.10 5.45
C LEU A 127 -9.11 18.29 4.28
N GLU A 128 -8.01 17.56 4.48
CA GLU A 128 -7.43 16.70 3.43
C GLU A 128 -8.42 15.60 3.02
N GLY A 129 -9.15 15.02 3.97
CA GLY A 129 -10.15 13.98 3.66
C GLY A 129 -11.33 14.50 2.87
N ARG A 130 -11.83 15.68 3.23
CA ARG A 130 -12.88 16.34 2.44
C ARG A 130 -12.41 16.65 1.03
N ALA A 131 -11.23 17.25 0.90
CA ALA A 131 -10.64 17.57 -0.39
C ALA A 131 -10.47 16.31 -1.27
N LEU A 132 -10.03 15.20 -0.67
CA LEU A 132 -9.91 13.91 -1.37
C LEU A 132 -11.26 13.42 -1.90
N LEU A 133 -12.33 13.44 -1.09
CA LEU A 133 -13.67 13.05 -1.55
C LEU A 133 -14.21 13.99 -2.63
N LEU A 134 -14.07 15.30 -2.47
CA LEU A 134 -14.52 16.28 -3.47
C LEU A 134 -13.81 16.08 -4.81
N ARG A 135 -12.53 15.71 -4.80
CA ARG A 135 -11.77 15.35 -6.00
C ARG A 135 -12.38 14.15 -6.73
N HIS A 136 -12.76 13.10 -6.00
CA HIS A 136 -13.46 11.95 -6.58
C HIS A 136 -14.82 12.32 -7.18
N LEU A 137 -15.50 13.30 -6.58
CA LEU A 137 -16.77 13.85 -7.07
C LEU A 137 -16.59 14.87 -8.22
N GLN A 138 -15.35 15.18 -8.61
CA GLN A 138 -15.02 16.20 -9.61
C GLN A 138 -15.57 17.59 -9.25
N LEU A 139 -15.62 17.89 -7.95
CA LEU A 139 -16.06 19.18 -7.41
C LEU A 139 -14.88 19.98 -6.89
N ASP A 140 -14.89 21.27 -7.19
CA ASP A 140 -13.94 22.22 -6.63
C ASP A 140 -14.27 22.50 -5.15
N GLU A 141 -13.25 22.49 -4.28
CA GLU A 141 -13.45 22.68 -2.84
C GLU A 141 -14.02 24.05 -2.49
N GLU A 142 -13.67 25.12 -3.20
CA GLU A 142 -14.19 26.45 -2.90
C GLU A 142 -15.66 26.58 -3.32
N LEU A 143 -16.00 25.99 -4.47
CA LEU A 143 -17.33 26.10 -5.09
C LEU A 143 -18.33 25.06 -4.60
N ALA A 144 -17.88 23.97 -3.96
CA ALA A 144 -18.77 22.90 -3.53
C ALA A 144 -19.83 23.41 -2.53
N PRO A 145 -21.12 23.03 -2.71
CA PRO A 145 -22.20 23.37 -1.78
C PRO A 145 -21.90 22.95 -0.34
N VAL A 146 -22.32 23.76 0.63
CA VAL A 146 -22.11 23.49 2.06
C VAL A 146 -22.65 22.11 2.47
N GLY A 147 -23.82 21.71 1.98
CA GLY A 147 -24.39 20.40 2.29
C GLY A 147 -23.54 19.22 1.78
N ILE A 148 -22.88 19.37 0.63
CA ILE A 148 -21.97 18.35 0.10
C ILE A 148 -20.70 18.28 0.95
N LYS A 149 -20.14 19.44 1.32
CA LYS A 149 -18.98 19.51 2.24
C LYS A 149 -19.28 18.83 3.57
N ASP A 150 -20.44 19.10 4.16
CA ASP A 150 -20.89 18.49 5.41
C ASP A 150 -21.04 16.96 5.28
N ASP A 151 -21.56 16.48 4.15
CA ASP A 151 -21.71 15.04 3.91
C ASP A 151 -20.36 14.35 3.65
N CYS A 152 -19.42 15.01 2.96
CA CYS A 152 -18.03 14.55 2.87
C CYS A 152 -17.38 14.44 4.25
N ASP A 153 -17.51 15.47 5.10
CA ASP A 153 -16.94 15.48 6.45
C ASP A 153 -17.49 14.33 7.31
N LYS A 154 -18.79 13.98 7.15
CA LYS A 154 -19.38 12.80 7.80
C LYS A 154 -18.79 11.49 7.31
N VAL A 155 -18.57 11.35 5.99
CA VAL A 155 -17.95 10.15 5.41
C VAL A 155 -16.53 9.98 5.93
N VAL A 156 -15.69 11.02 5.85
CA VAL A 156 -14.31 11.00 6.33
C VAL A 156 -14.25 10.61 7.80
N LYS A 157 -15.12 11.21 8.62
CA LYS A 157 -15.21 10.88 10.05
C LYS A 157 -15.61 9.43 10.31
N LYS A 158 -16.53 8.86 9.52
CA LYS A 158 -16.93 7.44 9.63
C LYS A 158 -15.84 6.47 9.22
N LEU A 159 -14.91 6.92 8.39
CA LEU A 159 -13.76 6.16 7.91
C LEU A 159 -12.50 6.42 8.74
N GLU A 160 -12.68 7.04 9.92
CA GLU A 160 -11.63 7.29 10.89
C GLU A 160 -10.42 8.01 10.28
N PHE A 161 -10.66 8.87 9.27
CA PHE A 161 -9.63 9.66 8.62
C PHE A 161 -8.50 8.83 7.96
N LEU A 162 -8.73 7.54 7.72
CA LEU A 162 -7.79 6.67 7.03
C LEU A 162 -7.79 7.01 5.54
N ALA A 163 -6.69 7.61 5.06
CA ALA A 163 -6.58 8.10 3.68
C ALA A 163 -7.01 7.06 2.63
N LEU A 164 -6.57 5.81 2.80
CA LEU A 164 -6.90 4.73 1.88
C LEU A 164 -8.39 4.33 1.93
N ALA A 165 -9.00 4.32 3.11
CA ALA A 165 -10.43 4.03 3.23
C ALA A 165 -11.27 5.15 2.57
N VAL A 166 -10.87 6.41 2.78
CA VAL A 166 -11.49 7.57 2.15
C VAL A 166 -11.35 7.55 0.64
N ASP A 167 -10.17 7.17 0.11
CA ASP A 167 -9.93 7.07 -1.33
C ASP A 167 -10.85 6.03 -1.99
N ILE A 168 -10.98 4.85 -1.38
CA ILE A 168 -11.86 3.78 -1.86
C ILE A 168 -13.33 4.19 -1.83
N ALA A 169 -13.77 4.78 -0.71
CA ALA A 169 -15.13 5.30 -0.59
C ALA A 169 -15.39 6.37 -1.64
N GLY A 170 -14.44 7.30 -1.84
CA GLY A 170 -14.51 8.35 -2.85
C GLY A 170 -14.66 7.79 -4.25
N ALA A 171 -13.81 6.83 -4.65
CA ALA A 171 -13.88 6.18 -5.95
C ALA A 171 -15.26 5.52 -6.18
N TYR A 172 -15.80 4.85 -5.16
CA TYR A 172 -17.13 4.28 -5.23
C TYR A 172 -18.21 5.36 -5.40
N ILE A 173 -18.23 6.37 -4.53
CA ILE A 173 -19.25 7.41 -4.54
C ILE A 173 -19.21 8.18 -5.87
N GLY A 174 -18.02 8.47 -6.40
CA GLY A 174 -17.84 9.14 -7.69
C GLY A 174 -18.21 8.28 -8.91
N SER A 175 -18.15 6.95 -8.78
CA SER A 175 -18.58 6.03 -9.86
C SER A 175 -20.09 5.89 -9.99
N ASP A 176 -20.83 6.14 -8.91
CA ASP A 176 -22.28 6.15 -8.90
C ASP A 176 -22.76 7.51 -9.40
N SER A 177 -23.46 7.53 -10.54
CA SER A 177 -23.81 8.73 -11.33
C SER A 177 -24.07 9.97 -10.45
N PRO A 178 -23.43 11.12 -10.73
CA PRO A 178 -23.34 12.26 -9.83
C PRO A 178 -24.74 12.77 -9.49
N SER A 179 -25.22 12.33 -8.33
CA SER A 179 -26.45 12.79 -7.74
C SER A 179 -26.10 13.40 -6.40
N ASP A 180 -26.78 14.49 -6.05
CA ASP A 180 -26.65 15.16 -4.75
C ASP A 180 -26.88 14.23 -3.55
N LYS A 181 -27.38 13.00 -3.80
CA LYS A 181 -27.70 11.98 -2.81
C LYS A 181 -26.68 10.84 -2.73
N ALA A 182 -25.63 10.81 -3.55
CA ALA A 182 -24.67 9.70 -3.58
C ALA A 182 -23.97 9.53 -2.22
N LEU A 183 -23.50 10.62 -1.62
CA LEU A 183 -22.90 10.63 -0.27
C LEU A 183 -23.88 10.14 0.80
N GLN A 184 -25.13 10.61 0.75
CA GLN A 184 -26.18 10.23 1.71
C GLN A 184 -26.53 8.75 1.62
N ARG A 185 -26.61 8.21 0.41
CA ARG A 185 -26.82 6.78 0.16
C ARG A 185 -25.65 5.96 0.69
N TYR A 186 -24.41 6.39 0.44
CA TYR A 186 -23.23 5.74 1.00
C TYR A 186 -23.26 5.72 2.53
N LEU A 187 -23.55 6.87 3.17
CA LEU A 187 -23.67 6.98 4.62
C LEU A 187 -24.75 6.03 5.19
N ALA A 188 -25.91 5.96 4.53
CA ALA A 188 -27.01 5.09 4.95
C ALA A 188 -26.65 3.60 4.81
N ASN A 189 -26.00 3.23 3.69
CA ASN A 189 -25.55 1.85 3.48
C ASN A 189 -24.48 1.45 4.49
N TYR A 190 -23.50 2.34 4.73
CA TYR A 190 -22.46 2.14 5.72
C TYR A 190 -23.06 1.81 7.09
N GLU A 191 -24.00 2.63 7.58
CA GLU A 191 -24.64 2.38 8.88
C GLU A 191 -25.42 1.07 8.93
N ARG A 192 -26.11 0.74 7.84
CA ARG A 192 -26.94 -0.46 7.79
C ARG A 192 -26.13 -1.75 7.87
N HIS A 193 -24.97 -1.79 7.23
CA HIS A 193 -24.22 -3.03 7.01
C HIS A 193 -22.92 -3.11 7.80
N ARG A 194 -22.52 -2.05 8.52
CA ARG A 194 -21.27 -2.04 9.30
C ARG A 194 -21.20 -3.21 10.27
N ASP A 195 -22.23 -3.41 11.09
CA ASP A 195 -22.21 -4.43 12.14
C ASP A 195 -22.21 -5.85 11.56
N GLU A 196 -22.94 -6.07 10.46
CA GLU A 196 -22.95 -7.34 9.74
C GLU A 196 -21.57 -7.67 9.16
N LEU A 197 -20.93 -6.70 8.49
CA LEU A 197 -19.58 -6.87 7.96
C LEU A 197 -18.53 -7.13 9.03
N LEU A 198 -18.65 -6.49 10.19
CA LEU A 198 -17.73 -6.70 11.31
C LEU A 198 -17.86 -8.09 11.95
N GLN A 199 -18.97 -8.79 11.72
CA GLN A 199 -19.29 -10.07 12.34
C GLN A 199 -19.09 -11.30 11.44
N MET A 200 -18.90 -11.14 10.12
CA MET A 200 -18.70 -12.31 9.25
C MET A 200 -17.39 -13.03 9.61
N ASP A 201 -17.44 -14.37 9.70
CA ASP A 201 -16.33 -15.20 10.17
C ASP A 201 -15.05 -15.08 9.32
N PHE A 202 -15.19 -14.74 8.04
CA PHE A 202 -14.08 -14.40 7.14
C PHE A 202 -13.26 -13.18 7.61
N PHE A 203 -13.79 -12.37 8.53
CA PHE A 203 -13.18 -11.12 9.03
C PHE A 203 -12.77 -11.17 10.52
N ARG A 204 -12.91 -12.32 11.18
CA ARG A 204 -12.45 -12.50 12.57
C ARG A 204 -10.93 -12.66 12.63
N GLY A 205 -10.23 -11.70 13.23
CA GLY A 205 -8.78 -11.77 13.53
C GLY A 205 -7.91 -10.65 12.94
N LEU A 206 -8.48 -9.75 12.14
CA LEU A 206 -7.77 -8.66 11.47
C LEU A 206 -7.52 -7.43 12.37
N LEU A 207 -6.51 -6.64 12.02
CA LEU A 207 -6.11 -5.40 12.71
C LEU A 207 -7.22 -4.34 12.65
N ALA A 208 -7.23 -3.41 13.60
CA ALA A 208 -8.28 -2.39 13.71
C ALA A 208 -8.43 -1.51 12.45
N SER A 209 -7.33 -1.17 11.78
CA SER A 209 -7.33 -0.39 10.53
C SER A 209 -7.97 -1.16 9.35
N GLU A 210 -7.79 -2.48 9.30
CA GLU A 210 -8.39 -3.35 8.28
C GLU A 210 -9.89 -3.52 8.49
N LYS A 211 -10.40 -3.27 9.71
CA LYS A 211 -11.84 -3.27 10.01
C LYS A 211 -12.54 -1.99 9.53
N THR A 212 -11.83 -0.89 9.34
CA THR A 212 -12.38 0.38 8.84
C THR A 212 -12.36 0.45 7.30
N PHE A 213 -11.37 -0.18 6.67
CA PHE A 213 -11.28 -0.33 5.21
C PHE A 213 -12.45 -1.11 4.58
N ARG A 214 -13.03 -2.07 5.31
CA ARG A 214 -14.02 -3.01 4.77
C ARG A 214 -15.44 -2.46 4.68
N PRO A 215 -15.95 -1.71 5.68
CA PRO A 215 -17.14 -0.89 5.51
C PRO A 215 -16.93 0.24 4.49
N ALA A 216 -15.69 0.71 4.30
CA ALA A 216 -15.37 1.69 3.25
C ALA A 216 -15.60 1.16 1.84
N SER A 217 -15.36 -0.14 1.64
CA SER A 217 -15.61 -0.84 0.38
C SER A 217 -17.05 -1.28 0.19
N LEU A 218 -18.00 -0.86 1.06
CA LEU A 218 -19.42 -1.20 1.01
C LEU A 218 -20.20 -0.51 -0.15
N GLY A 219 -19.54 -0.44 -1.29
CA GLY A 219 -20.09 -0.11 -2.58
C GLY A 219 -19.38 -0.82 -3.73
N MET A 220 -18.27 -1.50 -3.47
CA MET A 220 -17.50 -2.06 -4.55
C MET A 220 -18.06 -3.41 -5.01
N LYS A 221 -18.37 -3.42 -6.30
CA LYS A 221 -18.20 -4.54 -7.25
C LYS A 221 -16.86 -5.31 -7.16
N VAL A 222 -16.04 -5.14 -6.12
CA VAL A 222 -14.61 -5.55 -6.13
C VAL A 222 -14.25 -6.63 -5.14
N VAL A 223 -15.14 -7.07 -4.25
CA VAL A 223 -14.86 -8.24 -3.39
C VAL A 223 -15.04 -9.56 -4.17
N LYS A 224 -14.53 -9.65 -5.41
CA LYS A 224 -14.65 -10.84 -6.27
C LYS A 224 -13.30 -11.44 -6.67
N ALA A 225 -12.21 -10.67 -6.62
CA ALA A 225 -10.89 -11.15 -7.06
C ALA A 225 -10.16 -11.97 -5.98
N ASP A 226 -10.32 -11.63 -4.70
CA ASP A 226 -9.67 -12.33 -3.57
C ASP A 226 -10.61 -13.26 -2.78
N LEU A 227 -11.87 -13.36 -3.19
CA LEU A 227 -12.77 -14.39 -2.67
C LEU A 227 -12.60 -15.65 -3.51
N GLY A 228 -11.94 -16.66 -2.93
CA GLY A 228 -12.00 -18.03 -3.44
C GLY A 228 -13.45 -18.45 -3.67
N GLU A 229 -13.66 -19.41 -4.57
CA GLU A 229 -15.00 -19.86 -5.01
C GLU A 229 -15.96 -20.14 -3.83
N GLU A 230 -15.45 -20.64 -2.70
CA GLU A 230 -16.21 -20.88 -1.46
C GLU A 230 -16.89 -19.63 -0.89
N ALA A 231 -16.25 -18.46 -0.95
CA ALA A 231 -16.83 -17.23 -0.40
C ALA A 231 -17.91 -16.61 -1.30
N ARG A 232 -18.01 -17.04 -2.57
CA ARG A 232 -19.14 -16.68 -3.45
C ARG A 232 -20.41 -17.48 -3.11
N GLU A 233 -20.27 -18.71 -2.63
CA GLU A 233 -21.40 -19.56 -2.24
C GLU A 233 -22.02 -19.18 -0.89
N VAL A 234 -21.23 -18.57 0.01
CA VAL A 234 -21.67 -18.18 1.36
C VAL A 234 -22.25 -16.75 1.42
N MET A 235 -22.16 -15.97 0.33
CA MET A 235 -22.69 -14.60 0.31
C MET A 235 -24.24 -14.57 0.24
N PRO A 236 -24.92 -13.82 1.14
CA PRO A 236 -26.37 -13.66 1.08
C PRO A 236 -26.81 -13.06 -0.26
N SER A 237 -27.91 -13.56 -0.82
CA SER A 237 -28.39 -13.26 -2.18
C SER A 237 -28.65 -11.76 -2.44
N GLU A 238 -28.93 -10.98 -1.39
CA GLU A 238 -29.09 -9.53 -1.46
C GLU A 238 -27.79 -8.76 -1.76
N PHE A 239 -26.62 -9.36 -1.52
CA PHE A 239 -25.32 -8.76 -1.83
C PHE A 239 -24.77 -9.18 -3.20
N GLN A 240 -25.30 -10.25 -3.80
CA GLN A 240 -24.87 -10.75 -5.11
C GLN A 240 -25.20 -9.77 -6.26
N GLN A 241 -26.23 -8.93 -6.10
CA GLN A 241 -26.64 -7.92 -7.09
C GLN A 241 -25.58 -6.81 -7.32
N PHE A 242 -24.61 -6.69 -6.41
CA PHE A 242 -23.55 -5.70 -6.49
C PHE A 242 -22.25 -6.28 -7.10
N LEU A 243 -22.25 -7.50 -7.66
CA LEU A 243 -21.10 -8.12 -8.32
C LEU A 243 -21.04 -7.80 -9.82
N PRO A 244 -19.86 -7.57 -10.43
CA PRO A 244 -19.71 -7.47 -11.87
C PRO A 244 -19.71 -8.87 -12.49
N LEU A 245 -20.39 -8.98 -13.64
CA LEU A 245 -20.66 -10.27 -14.30
C LEU A 245 -19.46 -10.88 -15.03
N VAL A 246 -18.32 -10.21 -15.18
CA VAL A 246 -17.23 -10.72 -16.06
C VAL A 246 -15.83 -10.41 -15.50
N GLY A 247 -15.09 -11.48 -15.22
CA GLY A 247 -13.82 -11.79 -15.90
C GLY A 247 -12.49 -11.12 -15.53
N ASP A 248 -12.43 -9.93 -14.95
CA ASP A 248 -11.13 -9.22 -14.92
C ASP A 248 -10.42 -9.33 -13.57
N LYS A 249 -9.26 -9.98 -13.60
CA LYS A 249 -8.25 -10.00 -12.55
C LYS A 249 -7.70 -8.59 -12.36
N TRP A 250 -7.38 -8.21 -11.13
CA TRP A 250 -6.66 -6.97 -10.88
C TRP A 250 -5.33 -7.02 -11.61
N ASP A 251 -5.20 -6.15 -12.61
CA ASP A 251 -3.93 -5.85 -13.23
C ASP A 251 -2.99 -5.27 -12.17
N TYR A 252 -1.78 -5.82 -12.20
CA TYR A 252 -0.56 -5.28 -11.64
C TYR A 252 -0.55 -3.74 -11.73
N PHE A 253 -0.60 -3.07 -10.58
CA PHE A 253 -0.06 -1.72 -10.49
C PHE A 253 1.46 -1.82 -10.70
N ARG A 254 1.88 -1.74 -11.97
CA ARG A 254 3.22 -1.25 -12.29
C ARG A 254 3.19 0.26 -12.11
N TYR A 255 3.86 0.74 -11.08
CA TYR A 255 4.42 2.08 -11.05
C TYR A 255 5.93 1.93 -11.21
#